data_AF-E2DNL0-F1
#
_entry.id   AF-E2DNL0-F1
#
_cell.length_a   1.000
_cell.length_b   1.000
_cell.length_c   1.000
_cell.angle_alpha   90.00
_cell.angle_beta   90.00
_cell.angle_gamma   90.00
#
_symmetry.space_group_name_H-M   'P 1'
#
loop_
_entity.id
_entity.type
_entity.pdbx_description
1 polymer ?
#
loop_
_entity_poly.entity_id
_entity_poly.type
_entity_poly.pdbx_seq_one_letter_code
_entity_poly.pdbx_strand_id
1 'polypeptide(L)'
;MVLIILLSISMIIAFLIGIRQKDVCCYLIVCMSSFLFAFVVMCIVFLLLKFNGNAELIFPDEMLYVNDSTSQLFFSRYVQFFDKNFSLDVVRWINITLFNISLAFLASEISSYLYGRTRLFCSLLAITGTIVGGYWAFFILKEAFSVAALSMLIVSYIRKSKVFLVFASCLLFFARPELLLLYIAITIAFYFKRKNTHLYYLAIVTSMVCFILFMNSEYSYSIKLFTLSRRFGESEFEFDDVAITTSNLSFFPFIMSEPFRQAVMTNINSTFNPFLDLNPLVVVQRLYNIIGFYIFLTCVKPYLMKDKLYSFAFIVLLGVLFTHSVYRYFNTILIPFSLYFLFLKYRGLNKGSYK
;
A
#
# COMPACT_ATOMS: atom_id res chain seq x y z
N MET A 1 28.01 -2.84 8.15
CA MET A 1 28.64 -1.52 8.43
C MET A 1 28.12 -0.45 7.47
N VAL A 2 28.07 -0.73 6.16
CA VAL A 2 27.56 0.20 5.12
C VAL A 2 26.11 0.63 5.38
N LEU A 3 25.19 -0.32 5.64
CA LEU A 3 23.79 0.01 5.96
C LEU A 3 23.64 0.97 7.17
N ILE A 4 24.48 0.82 8.22
CA ILE A 4 24.45 1.70 9.40
C ILE A 4 24.83 3.13 9.02
N ILE A 5 25.89 3.30 8.23
CA ILE A 5 26.32 4.62 7.73
C ILE A 5 25.21 5.24 6.87
N LEU A 6 24.62 4.47 5.97
CA LEU A 6 23.52 4.91 5.11
C LEU A 6 22.28 5.31 5.92
N LEU A 7 21.95 4.57 6.99
CA LEU A 7 20.87 4.93 7.91
C LEU A 7 21.17 6.25 8.63
N SER A 8 22.39 6.46 9.12
CA SER A 8 22.78 7.75 9.72
C SER A 8 22.65 8.91 8.72
N ILE A 9 23.06 8.72 7.47
CA ILE A 9 22.87 9.71 6.40
C ILE A 9 21.38 9.99 6.17
N SER A 10 20.54 8.95 6.15
CA SER A 10 19.09 9.12 5.98
C SER A 10 18.45 9.92 7.12
N MET A 11 18.94 9.75 8.36
CA MET A 11 18.48 10.54 9.51
C MET A 11 18.87 12.01 9.37
N ILE A 12 20.08 12.31 8.90
CA ILE A 12 20.53 13.67 8.62
C ILE A 12 19.67 14.31 7.53
N ILE A 13 19.43 13.60 6.43
CA ILE A 13 18.57 14.06 5.34
C ILE A 13 17.14 14.31 5.86
N ALA A 14 16.60 13.37 6.64
CA ALA A 14 15.27 13.52 7.23
C ALA A 14 15.22 14.75 8.13
N PHE A 15 16.22 14.99 8.98
CA PHE A 15 16.29 16.17 9.83
C PHE A 15 16.32 17.48 9.00
N LEU A 16 17.16 17.55 7.97
CA LEU A 16 17.26 18.71 7.09
C LEU A 16 15.95 19.01 6.36
N ILE A 17 15.26 17.96 5.88
CA ILE A 17 13.92 18.09 5.28
C ILE A 17 12.90 18.53 6.34
N GLY A 18 13.02 18.00 7.56
CA GLY A 18 12.12 18.25 8.69
C GLY A 18 12.03 19.73 9.08
N ILE A 19 13.15 20.46 9.03
CA ILE A 19 13.20 21.90 9.34
C ILE A 19 12.22 22.72 8.46
N ARG A 20 11.96 22.26 7.23
CA ARG A 20 11.07 22.95 6.28
C ARG A 20 9.64 22.43 6.28
N GLN A 21 9.27 21.55 7.22
CA GLN A 21 7.92 20.98 7.28
C GLN A 21 6.94 21.87 8.04
N LYS A 22 5.66 21.76 7.70
CA LYS A 22 4.59 22.55 8.33
C LYS A 22 4.43 22.23 9.81
N ASP A 23 4.51 20.95 10.16
CA ASP A 23 4.55 20.47 11.55
C ASP A 23 5.84 19.69 11.76
N VAL A 24 6.90 20.44 12.09
CA VAL A 24 8.26 19.91 12.30
C VAL A 24 8.27 18.83 13.39
N CYS A 25 7.53 19.05 14.48
CA CYS A 25 7.46 18.10 15.59
C CYS A 25 6.85 16.77 15.16
N CYS A 26 5.70 16.79 14.49
CA CYS A 26 5.07 15.57 13.98
C CYS A 26 6.00 14.83 13.00
N TYR A 27 6.60 15.57 12.06
CA TYR A 27 7.52 15.00 11.08
C TYR A 27 8.71 14.27 11.76
N LEU A 28 9.39 14.97 12.68
CA LEU A 28 10.57 14.42 13.34
C LEU A 28 10.22 13.24 14.24
N ILE A 29 9.11 13.31 14.98
CA ILE A 29 8.64 12.18 15.81
C ILE A 29 8.42 10.95 14.93
N VAL A 30 7.68 11.07 13.82
CA VAL A 30 7.41 9.93 12.94
C VAL A 30 8.69 9.39 12.32
N CYS A 31 9.60 10.26 11.87
CA CYS A 31 10.90 9.83 11.35
C CYS A 31 11.71 9.06 12.41
N MET A 32 11.86 9.63 13.61
CA MET A 32 12.64 9.02 14.69
C MET A 32 12.03 7.69 15.15
N SER A 33 10.70 7.61 15.28
CA SER A 33 10.01 6.36 15.59
C SER A 33 10.27 5.29 14.53
N SER A 34 10.24 5.66 13.24
CA SER A 34 10.48 4.70 12.17
C SER A 34 11.93 4.22 12.12
N PHE A 35 12.91 5.10 12.32
CA PHE A 35 14.32 4.70 12.38
C PHE A 35 14.62 3.83 13.61
N LEU A 36 14.04 4.17 14.76
CA LEU A 36 14.14 3.34 15.96
C LEU A 36 13.53 1.95 15.70
N PHE A 37 12.35 1.89 15.08
CA PHE A 37 11.72 0.63 14.74
C PHE A 37 12.53 -0.19 13.73
N ALA A 38 13.04 0.43 12.66
CA ALA A 38 13.91 -0.24 11.69
C ALA A 38 15.19 -0.77 12.36
N PHE A 39 15.76 -0.02 13.31
CA PHE A 39 16.90 -0.48 14.11
C PHE A 39 16.52 -1.66 15.01
N VAL A 40 15.38 -1.60 15.70
CA VAL A 40 14.88 -2.70 16.54
C VAL A 40 14.62 -3.95 15.69
N VAL A 41 13.97 -3.83 14.53
CA VAL A 41 13.75 -4.93 13.59
C VAL A 41 15.08 -5.50 13.12
N MET A 42 16.02 -4.65 12.72
CA MET A 42 17.37 -5.09 12.35
C MET A 42 18.03 -5.88 13.49
N CYS A 43 17.95 -5.39 14.72
CA CYS A 43 18.49 -6.07 15.91
C CYS A 43 17.78 -7.39 16.20
N ILE A 44 16.46 -7.47 16.08
CA ILE A 44 15.68 -8.71 16.29
C ILE A 44 16.00 -9.74 15.20
N VAL A 45 16.01 -9.32 13.93
CA VAL A 45 16.40 -10.15 12.79
C VAL A 45 17.82 -10.66 12.99
N PHE A 46 18.75 -9.80 13.38
CA PHE A 46 20.12 -10.17 13.69
C PHE A 46 20.20 -11.12 14.90
N LEU A 47 19.44 -10.90 15.97
CA LEU A 47 19.44 -11.76 17.17
C LEU A 47 18.84 -13.15 16.90
N LEU A 48 17.78 -13.24 16.10
CA LEU A 48 17.13 -14.50 15.74
C LEU A 48 17.95 -15.31 14.72
N LEU A 49 18.70 -14.65 13.83
CA LEU A 49 19.37 -15.30 12.69
C LEU A 49 20.87 -15.54 12.92
N LYS A 50 21.49 -14.83 13.86
CA LYS A 50 22.92 -15.02 14.20
C LYS A 50 23.21 -16.29 15.02
N PHE A 51 22.23 -17.17 15.24
CA PHE A 51 22.48 -18.49 15.83
C PHE A 51 22.75 -19.62 14.82
N ASN A 52 22.71 -19.39 13.50
CA ASN A 52 23.07 -20.42 12.50
C ASN A 52 24.00 -19.96 11.34
N GLY A 53 24.67 -18.81 11.47
CA GLY A 53 25.88 -18.52 10.67
C GLY A 53 25.73 -18.09 9.19
N ASN A 54 24.52 -17.96 8.64
CA ASN A 54 24.36 -17.43 7.26
C ASN A 54 24.33 -15.89 7.24
N ALA A 55 25.32 -15.29 6.59
CA ALA A 55 25.51 -13.84 6.50
C ALA A 55 24.68 -13.17 5.38
N GLU A 56 24.14 -13.93 4.44
CA GLU A 56 23.30 -13.42 3.36
C GLU A 56 21.82 -13.49 3.75
N LEU A 57 21.34 -12.38 4.31
CA LEU A 57 19.96 -12.22 4.74
C LEU A 57 19.10 -11.71 3.58
N ILE A 58 18.66 -12.62 2.72
CA ILE A 58 17.57 -12.36 1.78
C ILE A 58 16.32 -13.05 2.34
N PHE A 59 15.32 -12.25 2.71
CA PHE A 59 14.02 -12.76 3.15
C PHE A 59 13.37 -13.55 1.99
N PRO A 60 12.61 -14.63 2.24
CA PRO A 60 12.06 -15.46 1.16
C PRO A 60 11.28 -14.65 0.12
N ASP A 61 10.49 -13.65 0.54
CA ASP A 61 9.75 -12.78 -0.38
C ASP A 61 10.67 -11.79 -1.14
N GLU A 62 11.87 -11.47 -0.64
CA GLU A 62 12.87 -10.65 -1.33
C GLU A 62 13.56 -11.42 -2.46
N MET A 63 13.71 -12.75 -2.33
CA MET A 63 14.36 -13.60 -3.34
C MET A 63 13.66 -13.49 -4.70
N LEU A 64 12.33 -13.26 -4.72
CA LEU A 64 11.56 -13.00 -5.94
C LEU A 64 12.07 -11.77 -6.70
N TYR A 65 12.63 -10.78 -6.00
CA TYR A 65 13.08 -9.53 -6.61
C TYR A 65 14.57 -9.52 -6.90
N VAL A 66 15.36 -10.25 -6.12
CA VAL A 66 16.82 -10.31 -6.26
C VAL A 66 17.25 -11.34 -7.31
N ASN A 67 16.55 -12.47 -7.44
CA ASN A 67 16.99 -13.56 -8.32
C ASN A 67 16.61 -13.29 -9.80
N ASP A 68 17.63 -13.16 -10.66
CA ASP A 68 17.50 -12.91 -12.11
C ASP A 68 16.72 -14.01 -12.86
N SER A 69 16.72 -15.24 -12.33
CA SER A 69 16.14 -16.40 -13.01
C SER A 69 14.61 -16.51 -12.87
N THR A 70 13.99 -15.80 -11.92
CA THR A 70 12.60 -16.08 -11.50
C THR A 70 11.60 -14.94 -11.73
N SER A 71 12.02 -13.69 -11.93
CA SER A 71 11.07 -12.57 -12.04
C SER A 71 11.39 -11.57 -13.15
N GLN A 72 10.42 -11.39 -14.05
CA GLN A 72 10.41 -10.33 -15.06
C GLN A 72 9.66 -9.06 -14.63
N LEU A 73 9.28 -8.94 -13.35
CA LEU A 73 8.55 -7.79 -12.83
C LEU A 73 9.37 -6.50 -12.95
N PHE A 74 8.71 -5.37 -13.20
CA PHE A 74 9.36 -4.05 -13.29
C PHE A 74 10.15 -3.70 -12.02
N PHE A 75 9.62 -4.02 -10.84
CA PHE A 75 10.31 -3.81 -9.57
C PHE A 75 11.59 -4.65 -9.45
N SER A 76 11.57 -5.91 -9.91
CA SER A 76 12.77 -6.77 -9.92
C SER A 76 13.88 -6.17 -10.78
N ARG A 77 13.56 -5.64 -11.97
CA ARG A 77 14.55 -4.98 -12.84
C ARG A 77 15.22 -3.78 -12.16
N TYR A 78 14.47 -3.01 -11.37
CA TYR A 78 15.02 -1.92 -10.57
C TYR A 78 15.97 -2.46 -9.49
N VAL A 79 15.55 -3.48 -8.73
CA VAL A 79 16.37 -4.08 -7.67
C VAL A 79 17.68 -4.63 -8.24
N GLN A 80 17.60 -5.42 -9.31
CA GLN A 80 18.74 -6.03 -9.99
C GLN A 80 19.70 -4.98 -10.56
N PHE A 81 19.19 -3.88 -11.12
CA PHE A 81 20.03 -2.79 -11.59
C PHE A 81 20.86 -2.18 -10.46
N PHE A 82 20.25 -1.90 -9.31
CA PHE A 82 20.97 -1.32 -8.18
C PHE A 82 21.90 -2.31 -7.49
N ASP A 83 21.51 -3.57 -7.40
CA ASP A 83 22.37 -4.61 -6.83
C ASP A 83 23.64 -4.79 -7.67
N LYS A 84 23.49 -4.92 -8.99
CA LYS A 84 24.61 -5.09 -9.92
C LYS A 84 25.60 -3.91 -9.92
N ASN A 85 25.12 -2.68 -9.71
CA ASN A 85 25.95 -1.48 -9.78
C ASN A 85 26.44 -0.97 -8.41
N PHE A 86 25.78 -1.36 -7.32
CA PHE A 86 26.08 -0.86 -5.98
C PHE A 86 26.08 -2.02 -4.96
N SER A 87 24.92 -2.34 -4.38
CA SER A 87 24.68 -3.47 -3.47
C SER A 87 23.22 -3.49 -3.00
N LEU A 88 22.74 -4.63 -2.50
CA LEU A 88 21.46 -4.76 -1.81
C LEU A 88 21.31 -3.80 -0.60
N ASP A 89 22.40 -3.44 0.09
CA ASP A 89 22.37 -2.47 1.19
C ASP A 89 21.86 -1.09 0.73
N VAL A 90 22.21 -0.68 -0.50
CA VAL A 90 21.72 0.57 -1.09
C VAL A 90 20.24 0.47 -1.43
N VAL A 91 19.77 -0.67 -1.93
CA VAL A 91 18.35 -0.89 -2.22
C VAL A 91 17.51 -0.82 -0.95
N ARG A 92 17.96 -1.50 0.13
CA ARG A 92 17.33 -1.43 1.46
C ARG A 92 17.30 0.00 1.98
N TRP A 93 18.42 0.72 1.87
CA TRP A 93 18.48 2.13 2.28
C TRP A 93 17.48 3.01 1.53
N ILE A 94 17.33 2.83 0.21
CA ILE A 94 16.33 3.56 -0.59
C ILE A 94 14.92 3.23 -0.10
N ASN A 95 14.60 1.95 0.12
CA ASN A 95 13.29 1.50 0.62
C ASN A 95 12.93 2.15 1.96
N ILE A 96 13.84 2.07 2.94
CA ILE A 96 13.67 2.67 4.27
C ILE A 96 13.46 4.18 4.15
N THR A 97 14.33 4.85 3.38
CA THR A 97 14.31 6.30 3.24
C THR A 97 13.02 6.79 2.59
N LEU A 98 12.59 6.17 1.48
CA LEU A 98 11.37 6.54 0.76
C LEU A 98 10.13 6.32 1.60
N PHE A 99 10.00 5.16 2.26
CA PHE A 99 8.87 4.86 3.12
C PHE A 99 8.76 5.86 4.28
N ASN A 100 9.87 6.06 5.01
CA ASN A 100 9.93 6.90 6.20
C ASN A 100 9.63 8.37 5.90
N ILE A 101 10.39 8.95 4.98
CA ILE A 101 10.26 10.37 4.64
C ILE A 101 8.86 10.63 4.09
N SER A 102 8.33 9.74 3.24
CA SER A 102 7.04 9.99 2.61
C SER A 102 5.86 9.94 3.59
N LEU A 103 5.86 8.95 4.51
CA LEU A 103 4.82 8.84 5.51
C LEU A 103 4.92 9.98 6.54
N ALA A 104 6.12 10.34 6.98
CA ALA A 104 6.34 11.47 7.89
C ALA A 104 5.92 12.80 7.25
N PHE A 105 6.21 13.00 5.97
CA PHE A 105 5.78 14.18 5.21
C PHE A 105 4.26 14.27 5.16
N LEU A 106 3.58 13.16 4.84
CA LEU A 106 2.11 13.11 4.85
C LEU A 106 1.53 13.43 6.23
N ALA A 107 2.07 12.80 7.28
CA ALA A 107 1.62 13.00 8.64
C ALA A 107 1.77 14.47 9.08
N SER A 108 2.92 15.08 8.79
CA SER A 108 3.19 16.50 9.06
C SER A 108 2.28 17.44 8.27
N GLU A 109 2.06 17.13 7.00
CA GLU A 109 1.15 17.91 6.16
C GLU A 109 -0.26 17.91 6.74
N ILE A 110 -0.77 16.75 7.14
CA ILE A 110 -2.12 16.60 7.70
C ILE A 110 -2.20 17.18 9.11
N SER A 111 -1.24 16.90 9.98
CA SER A 111 -1.25 17.35 11.37
C SER A 111 -1.24 18.88 11.49
N SER A 112 -0.65 19.58 10.51
CA SER A 112 -0.68 21.04 10.44
C SER A 112 -2.09 21.65 10.34
N TYR A 113 -3.09 20.85 9.93
CA TYR A 113 -4.50 21.24 9.86
C TYR A 113 -5.31 20.79 11.09
N LEU A 114 -4.70 20.09 12.04
CA LEU A 114 -5.37 19.47 13.19
C LEU A 114 -4.95 20.13 14.49
N TYR A 115 -5.84 20.12 15.49
CA TYR A 115 -5.59 20.68 16.82
C TYR A 115 -5.89 19.68 17.95
N GLY A 116 -5.27 19.90 19.11
CA GLY A 116 -5.50 19.14 20.33
C GLY A 116 -5.33 17.63 20.17
N ARG A 117 -6.30 16.86 20.70
CA ARG A 117 -6.28 15.39 20.68
C ARG A 117 -6.24 14.80 19.27
N THR A 118 -6.82 15.46 18.27
CA THR A 118 -6.85 14.97 16.88
C THR A 118 -5.47 15.03 16.24
N ARG A 119 -4.67 16.06 16.56
CA ARG A 119 -3.27 16.18 16.12
C ARG A 119 -2.42 15.07 16.72
N LEU A 120 -2.58 14.79 18.02
CA LEU A 120 -1.90 13.67 18.68
C LEU A 120 -2.29 12.32 18.05
N PHE A 121 -3.58 12.12 17.78
CA PHE A 121 -4.08 10.90 17.14
C PHE A 121 -3.50 10.71 15.73
N CYS A 122 -3.31 11.79 14.96
CA CYS A 122 -2.62 11.74 13.67
C CYS A 122 -1.18 11.24 13.79
N SER A 123 -0.40 11.78 14.74
CA SER A 123 0.96 11.32 15.01
C SER A 123 0.98 9.84 15.44
N LEU A 124 0.07 9.44 16.33
CA LEU A 124 -0.06 8.05 16.78
C LEU A 124 -0.41 7.10 15.62
N LEU A 125 -1.36 7.47 14.75
CA LEU A 125 -1.69 6.68 13.56
C LEU A 125 -0.48 6.53 12.62
N ALA A 126 0.30 7.60 12.43
CA ALA A 126 1.49 7.55 11.61
C ALA A 126 2.57 6.65 12.22
N ILE A 127 2.82 6.75 13.54
CA ILE A 127 3.75 5.86 14.27
C ILE A 127 3.28 4.40 14.15
N THR A 128 2.00 4.11 14.38
CA THR A 128 1.49 2.75 14.20
C THR A 128 1.65 2.28 12.76
N GLY A 129 1.45 3.15 11.77
CA GLY A 129 1.74 2.87 10.36
C GLY A 129 3.21 2.50 10.11
N THR A 130 4.15 3.18 10.77
CA THR A 130 5.58 2.83 10.71
C THR A 130 5.89 1.48 11.35
N ILE A 131 5.18 1.08 12.41
CA ILE A 131 5.35 -0.23 13.04
C ILE A 131 4.77 -1.34 12.13
N VAL A 132 3.56 -1.12 11.62
CA VAL A 132 2.84 -2.06 10.74
C VAL A 132 3.60 -2.29 9.43
N GLY A 133 4.10 -1.23 8.80
CA GLY A 133 4.79 -1.29 7.51
C GLY A 133 6.32 -1.26 7.57
N GLY A 134 6.92 -1.10 8.75
CA GLY A 134 8.37 -0.90 8.89
C GLY A 134 9.20 -2.10 8.47
N TYR A 135 8.64 -3.31 8.55
CA TYR A 135 9.31 -4.49 7.99
C TYR A 135 9.36 -4.46 6.45
N TRP A 136 8.35 -3.92 5.76
CA TRP A 136 8.41 -3.71 4.30
C TRP A 136 9.44 -2.65 3.92
N ALA A 137 9.67 -1.69 4.80
CA ALA A 137 10.70 -0.69 4.59
C ALA A 137 12.09 -1.31 4.76
N PHE A 138 12.27 -2.19 5.75
CA PHE A 138 13.55 -2.86 6.00
C PHE A 138 13.90 -3.90 4.93
N PHE A 139 12.91 -4.66 4.47
CA PHE A 139 13.06 -5.63 3.40
C PHE A 139 12.87 -4.99 2.00
N ILE A 140 13.44 -5.57 0.95
CA ILE A 140 13.34 -5.15 -0.46
C ILE A 140 11.97 -5.57 -1.01
N LEU A 141 10.92 -4.91 -0.50
CA LEU A 141 9.53 -5.18 -0.83
C LEU A 141 8.89 -3.94 -1.50
N LYS A 142 8.10 -4.18 -2.56
CA LYS A 142 7.45 -3.12 -3.35
C LYS A 142 6.35 -2.38 -2.57
N GLU A 143 5.89 -2.95 -1.46
CA GLU A 143 4.92 -2.38 -0.52
C GLU A 143 5.43 -1.05 0.04
N ALA A 144 6.73 -0.93 0.32
CA ALA A 144 7.34 0.31 0.79
C ALA A 144 7.20 1.44 -0.23
N PHE A 145 7.51 1.16 -1.50
CA PHE A 145 7.30 2.11 -2.59
C PHE A 145 5.82 2.46 -2.77
N SER A 146 4.92 1.50 -2.58
CA SER A 146 3.47 1.72 -2.69
C SER A 146 2.98 2.71 -1.61
N VAL A 147 3.38 2.52 -0.36
CA VAL A 147 3.04 3.44 0.74
C VAL A 147 3.66 4.82 0.52
N ALA A 148 4.91 4.88 0.05
CA ALA A 148 5.58 6.14 -0.27
C ALA A 148 4.85 6.91 -1.38
N ALA A 149 4.49 6.21 -2.46
CA ALA A 149 3.81 6.79 -3.60
C ALA A 149 2.41 7.30 -3.23
N LEU A 150 1.62 6.50 -2.51
CA LEU A 150 0.28 6.91 -2.05
C LEU A 150 0.35 8.09 -1.07
N SER A 151 1.35 8.11 -0.18
CA SER A 151 1.58 9.25 0.71
C SER A 151 1.84 10.54 -0.06
N MET A 152 2.75 10.49 -1.05
CA MET A 152 3.08 11.63 -1.89
C MET A 152 1.93 12.05 -2.83
N LEU A 153 1.12 11.09 -3.27
CA LEU A 153 -0.08 11.35 -4.05
C LEU A 153 -1.11 12.15 -3.24
N ILE A 154 -1.29 11.81 -1.96
CA ILE A 154 -2.18 12.53 -1.04
C ILE A 154 -1.61 13.93 -0.76
N VAL A 155 -0.31 14.04 -0.46
CA VAL A 155 0.36 15.35 -0.27
C VAL A 155 0.21 16.23 -1.50
N SER A 156 0.41 15.67 -2.70
CA SER A 156 0.20 16.36 -3.97
C SER A 156 -1.21 16.91 -4.08
N TYR A 157 -2.22 16.12 -3.70
CA TYR A 157 -3.61 16.54 -3.74
C TYR A 157 -3.94 17.64 -2.73
N ILE A 158 -3.43 17.55 -1.50
CA ILE A 158 -3.61 18.56 -0.45
C ILE A 158 -2.94 19.88 -0.86
N ARG A 159 -1.66 19.83 -1.29
CA ARG A 159 -0.87 21.00 -1.70
C ARG A 159 -1.18 21.50 -3.12
N LYS A 160 -1.94 20.74 -3.91
CA LYS A 160 -2.14 20.95 -5.36
C LYS A 160 -0.83 21.05 -6.15
N SER A 161 0.20 20.31 -5.74
CA SER A 161 1.54 20.38 -6.34
C SER A 161 1.75 19.30 -7.39
N LYS A 162 2.11 19.73 -8.60
CA LYS A 162 2.46 18.82 -9.72
C LYS A 162 3.76 18.06 -9.49
N VAL A 163 4.72 18.64 -8.76
CA VAL A 163 6.01 17.99 -8.48
C VAL A 163 5.80 16.70 -7.69
N PHE A 164 5.01 16.78 -6.61
CA PHE A 164 4.67 15.59 -5.81
C PHE A 164 3.80 14.59 -6.59
N LEU A 165 2.99 15.06 -7.54
CA LEU A 165 2.21 14.17 -8.42
C LEU A 165 3.12 13.35 -9.33
N VAL A 166 4.09 14.01 -9.98
CA VAL A 166 5.06 13.35 -10.86
C VAL A 166 5.89 12.35 -10.05
N PHE A 167 6.39 12.76 -8.89
CA PHE A 167 7.15 11.89 -8.00
C PHE A 167 6.34 10.65 -7.56
N ALA A 168 5.10 10.84 -7.10
CA ALA A 168 4.20 9.73 -6.77
C ALA A 168 3.91 8.82 -7.97
N SER A 169 3.75 9.40 -9.17
CA SER A 169 3.50 8.64 -10.40
C SER A 169 4.71 7.81 -10.80
N CYS A 170 5.93 8.33 -10.67
CA CYS A 170 7.16 7.58 -10.90
C CYS A 170 7.27 6.39 -9.93
N LEU A 171 7.03 6.62 -8.63
CA LEU A 171 7.08 5.54 -7.64
C LEU A 171 6.01 4.46 -7.91
N LEU A 172 4.77 4.85 -8.26
CA LEU A 172 3.74 3.89 -8.66
C LEU A 172 4.12 3.15 -9.94
N PHE A 173 4.72 3.82 -10.94
CA PHE A 173 5.14 3.16 -12.17
C PHE A 173 6.16 2.04 -11.91
N PHE A 174 7.13 2.26 -11.02
CA PHE A 174 8.12 1.25 -10.66
C PHE A 174 7.55 0.11 -9.81
N ALA A 175 6.65 0.42 -8.87
CA ALA A 175 6.16 -0.59 -7.93
C ALA A 175 4.90 -1.32 -8.40
N ARG A 176 3.94 -0.57 -8.96
CA ARG A 176 2.56 -0.99 -9.26
C ARG A 176 1.95 -0.16 -10.41
N PRO A 177 2.41 -0.35 -11.67
CA PRO A 177 1.89 0.39 -12.82
C PRO A 177 0.36 0.25 -13.00
N GLU A 178 -0.21 -0.88 -12.56
CA GLU A 178 -1.65 -1.12 -12.55
C GLU A 178 -2.42 -0.10 -11.68
N LEU A 179 -1.86 0.30 -10.53
CA LEU A 179 -2.48 1.31 -9.67
C LEU A 179 -2.38 2.72 -10.26
N LEU A 180 -1.29 3.01 -10.97
CA LEU A 180 -1.14 4.28 -11.69
C LEU A 180 -2.19 4.41 -12.79
N LEU A 181 -2.39 3.36 -13.59
CA LEU A 181 -3.41 3.33 -14.64
C LEU A 181 -4.81 3.53 -14.05
N LEU A 182 -5.12 2.87 -12.94
CA LEU A 182 -6.40 3.04 -12.25
C LEU A 182 -6.59 4.48 -11.73
N TYR A 183 -5.55 5.10 -11.16
CA TYR A 183 -5.60 6.49 -10.73
C TYR A 183 -5.86 7.46 -11.89
N ILE A 184 -5.22 7.24 -13.04
CA ILE A 184 -5.45 8.01 -14.26
C ILE A 184 -6.89 7.84 -14.72
N ALA A 185 -7.39 6.61 -14.81
CA ALA A 185 -8.76 6.30 -15.21
C ALA A 185 -9.79 7.01 -14.33
N ILE A 186 -9.61 6.98 -13.00
CA ILE A 186 -10.49 7.68 -12.06
C ILE A 186 -10.41 9.20 -12.23
N THR A 187 -9.21 9.73 -12.47
CA THR A 187 -9.04 11.17 -12.72
C THR A 187 -9.77 11.61 -13.99
N ILE A 188 -9.70 10.81 -15.07
CA ILE A 188 -10.44 11.03 -16.32
C ILE A 188 -11.95 10.90 -16.08
N ALA A 189 -12.40 9.90 -15.32
CA ALA A 189 -13.81 9.72 -15.00
C ALA A 189 -14.37 10.94 -14.23
N PHE A 190 -13.63 11.47 -13.26
CA PHE A 190 -14.02 12.69 -12.54
C PHE A 190 -14.00 13.94 -13.44
N TYR A 191 -13.12 13.98 -14.44
CA TYR A 191 -13.12 15.04 -15.45
C TYR A 191 -14.40 14.98 -16.30
N PHE A 192 -14.75 13.80 -16.84
CA PHE A 192 -16.00 13.61 -17.60
C PHE A 192 -17.22 13.92 -16.75
N LYS A 193 -17.28 13.45 -15.51
CA LYS A 193 -18.40 13.75 -14.60
C LYS A 193 -18.71 15.25 -14.47
N ARG A 194 -17.67 16.09 -14.49
CA ARG A 194 -17.82 17.56 -14.41
C ARG A 194 -18.21 18.20 -15.72
N LYS A 195 -17.74 17.66 -16.85
CA LYS A 195 -17.92 18.25 -18.19
C LYS A 195 -19.16 17.75 -18.90
N ASN A 196 -19.42 16.45 -18.85
CA ASN A 196 -20.53 15.78 -19.50
C ASN A 196 -20.86 14.47 -18.77
N THR A 197 -21.99 14.47 -18.07
CA THR A 197 -22.48 13.33 -17.28
C THR A 197 -22.80 12.11 -18.14
N HIS A 198 -23.24 12.30 -19.39
CA HIS A 198 -23.49 11.19 -20.31
C HIS A 198 -22.20 10.47 -20.70
N LEU A 199 -21.12 11.21 -21.00
CA LEU A 199 -19.81 10.61 -21.27
C LEU A 199 -19.26 9.85 -20.06
N TYR A 200 -19.52 10.35 -18.84
CA TYR A 200 -19.16 9.64 -17.62
C TYR A 200 -19.88 8.30 -17.49
N TYR A 201 -21.20 8.26 -17.67
CA TYR A 201 -21.96 7.01 -17.61
C TYR A 201 -21.58 6.06 -18.75
N LEU A 202 -21.36 6.58 -19.96
CA LEU A 202 -20.89 5.80 -21.09
C LEU A 202 -19.54 5.13 -20.74
N ALA A 203 -18.58 5.89 -20.22
CA ALA A 203 -17.27 5.37 -19.83
C ALA A 203 -17.36 4.25 -18.78
N ILE A 204 -18.26 4.37 -17.80
CA ILE A 204 -18.52 3.33 -16.79
C ILE A 204 -19.09 2.07 -17.44
N VAL A 205 -20.14 2.22 -18.24
CA VAL A 205 -20.79 1.08 -18.90
C VAL A 205 -19.81 0.38 -19.84
N THR A 206 -19.05 1.12 -20.65
CA THR A 206 -18.02 0.55 -21.52
C THR A 206 -16.94 -0.15 -20.71
N SER A 207 -16.49 0.42 -19.59
CA SER A 207 -15.49 -0.23 -18.72
C SER A 207 -16.01 -1.53 -18.12
N MET A 208 -17.28 -1.59 -17.71
CA MET A 208 -17.90 -2.81 -17.19
C MET A 208 -18.03 -3.88 -18.28
N VAL A 209 -18.49 -3.51 -19.47
CA VAL A 209 -18.60 -4.43 -20.61
C VAL A 209 -17.22 -4.96 -21.00
N CYS A 210 -16.22 -4.09 -21.16
CA CYS A 210 -14.84 -4.49 -21.46
C CYS A 210 -14.27 -5.42 -20.39
N PHE A 211 -14.54 -5.18 -19.10
CA PHE A 211 -14.10 -6.06 -18.02
C PHE A 211 -14.75 -7.45 -18.11
N ILE A 212 -16.06 -7.51 -18.36
CA ILE A 212 -16.78 -8.80 -18.53
C ILE A 212 -16.23 -9.55 -19.75
N LEU A 213 -16.03 -8.86 -20.88
CA LEU A 213 -15.44 -9.45 -22.08
C LEU A 213 -14.02 -9.96 -21.83
N PHE A 214 -13.20 -9.19 -21.11
CA PHE A 214 -11.87 -9.61 -20.69
C PHE A 214 -11.93 -10.88 -19.82
N MET A 215 -12.81 -10.94 -18.81
CA MET A 215 -12.99 -12.09 -17.93
C MET A 215 -13.54 -13.35 -18.63
N ASN A 216 -14.12 -13.18 -19.82
CA ASN A 216 -14.54 -14.27 -20.71
C ASN A 216 -13.45 -14.68 -21.70
N SER A 217 -12.37 -13.90 -21.84
CA SER A 217 -11.26 -14.22 -22.73
C SER A 217 -10.26 -15.17 -22.07
N GLU A 218 -9.49 -15.89 -22.90
CA GLU A 218 -8.42 -16.79 -22.45
C GLU A 218 -7.35 -16.05 -21.61
N TYR A 219 -7.14 -14.76 -21.88
CA TYR A 219 -6.18 -13.92 -21.16
C TYR A 219 -6.53 -13.69 -19.68
N SER A 220 -7.77 -13.95 -19.29
CA SER A 220 -8.21 -13.83 -17.89
C SER A 220 -7.96 -15.08 -17.05
N TYR A 221 -7.57 -16.20 -17.67
CA TYR A 221 -7.38 -17.48 -16.99
C TYR A 221 -6.44 -17.37 -15.79
N SER A 222 -5.26 -16.76 -15.99
CA SER A 222 -4.29 -16.58 -14.91
C SER A 222 -4.84 -15.73 -13.77
N ILE A 223 -5.59 -14.66 -14.06
CA ILE A 223 -6.17 -13.78 -13.03
C ILE A 223 -7.23 -14.53 -12.23
N LYS A 224 -8.10 -15.28 -12.90
CA LYS A 224 -9.11 -16.13 -12.24
C LYS A 224 -8.44 -17.18 -11.34
N LEU A 225 -7.39 -17.82 -11.83
CA LEU A 225 -6.62 -18.81 -11.09
C LEU A 225 -5.92 -18.19 -9.85
N PHE A 226 -5.34 -17.00 -9.99
CA PHE A 226 -4.76 -16.27 -8.87
C PHE A 226 -5.80 -15.85 -7.82
N THR A 227 -7.01 -15.49 -8.24
CA THR A 227 -8.12 -15.17 -7.31
C THR A 227 -8.57 -16.39 -6.51
N LEU A 228 -8.58 -17.58 -7.12
CA LEU A 228 -8.96 -18.82 -6.44
C LEU A 228 -7.84 -19.44 -5.61
N SER A 229 -6.60 -18.99 -5.81
CA SER A 229 -5.45 -19.54 -5.09
C SER A 229 -5.58 -19.32 -3.58
N ARG A 230 -5.62 -20.42 -2.80
CA ARG A 230 -5.69 -20.41 -1.33
C ARG A 230 -4.33 -20.16 -0.68
N ARG A 231 -3.52 -19.26 -1.28
CA ARG A 231 -2.11 -19.09 -0.95
C ARG A 231 -1.93 -18.19 0.28
N PHE A 232 -1.39 -18.77 1.35
CA PHE A 232 -0.86 -18.04 2.51
C PHE A 232 0.65 -17.75 2.39
N GLY A 233 1.15 -17.52 1.17
CA GLY A 233 2.56 -17.16 0.94
C GLY A 233 3.51 -18.35 0.69
N GLU A 234 3.01 -19.50 0.24
CA GLU A 234 3.86 -20.63 -0.16
C GLU A 234 4.31 -20.49 -1.64
N SER A 235 5.58 -20.83 -1.87
CA SER A 235 6.35 -20.56 -3.10
C SER A 235 6.23 -21.62 -4.19
N GLU A 236 5.54 -22.74 -3.94
CA GLU A 236 5.39 -23.82 -4.92
C GLU A 236 4.03 -23.76 -5.63
N PHE A 237 4.08 -23.87 -6.96
CA PHE A 237 3.04 -23.44 -7.89
C PHE A 237 2.00 -24.51 -8.25
N GLU A 238 1.67 -25.43 -7.33
CA GLU A 238 0.64 -26.42 -7.62
C GLU A 238 -0.75 -25.84 -7.33
N PHE A 239 -1.53 -25.64 -8.40
CA PHE A 239 -2.94 -25.26 -8.29
C PHE A 239 -3.78 -26.54 -8.27
N ASP A 240 -4.75 -26.61 -7.37
CA ASP A 240 -5.66 -27.75 -7.34
C ASP A 240 -6.56 -27.80 -8.61
N ASP A 241 -7.02 -29.00 -8.96
CA ASP A 241 -7.86 -29.22 -10.14
C ASP A 241 -9.17 -28.42 -10.07
N VAL A 242 -9.65 -28.14 -8.86
CA VAL A 242 -10.87 -27.34 -8.64
C VAL A 242 -10.65 -25.88 -9.07
N ALA A 243 -9.51 -25.29 -8.73
CA ALA A 243 -9.15 -23.94 -9.15
C ALA A 243 -8.90 -23.87 -10.66
N ILE A 244 -8.25 -24.88 -11.24
CA ILE A 244 -8.00 -24.98 -12.69
C ILE A 244 -9.34 -25.04 -13.45
N THR A 245 -10.22 -25.97 -13.10
CA THR A 245 -11.51 -26.15 -13.76
C THR A 245 -12.42 -24.94 -13.59
N THR A 246 -12.47 -24.36 -12.39
CA THR A 246 -13.28 -23.16 -12.12
C THR A 246 -12.75 -21.93 -12.87
N SER A 247 -11.44 -21.80 -13.07
CA SER A 247 -10.84 -20.68 -13.80
C SER A 247 -11.17 -20.69 -15.30
N ASN A 248 -11.55 -21.83 -15.87
CA ASN A 248 -12.01 -21.94 -17.25
C ASN A 248 -13.45 -21.46 -17.47
N LEU A 249 -14.21 -21.23 -16.40
CA LEU A 249 -15.57 -20.74 -16.50
C LEU A 249 -15.62 -19.31 -17.06
N SER A 250 -16.72 -19.00 -17.75
CA SER A 250 -17.08 -17.62 -18.11
C SER A 250 -17.40 -16.80 -16.86
N PHE A 251 -17.44 -15.47 -17.00
CA PHE A 251 -17.51 -14.51 -15.90
C PHE A 251 -18.63 -14.80 -14.88
N PHE A 252 -19.87 -14.97 -15.34
CA PHE A 252 -21.01 -15.18 -14.42
C PHE A 252 -20.94 -16.51 -13.67
N PRO A 253 -20.72 -17.67 -14.33
CA PRO A 253 -20.50 -18.92 -13.62
C PRO A 253 -19.29 -18.89 -12.68
N PHE A 254 -18.21 -18.19 -13.05
CA PHE A 254 -17.02 -18.04 -12.20
C PHE A 254 -17.34 -17.32 -10.89
N ILE A 255 -17.95 -16.13 -10.94
CA ILE A 255 -18.24 -15.34 -9.71
C ILE A 255 -19.32 -15.97 -8.83
N MET A 256 -20.20 -16.80 -9.42
CA MET A 256 -21.23 -17.55 -8.69
C MET A 256 -20.74 -18.90 -8.15
N SER A 257 -19.55 -19.32 -8.54
CA SER A 257 -18.99 -20.61 -8.15
C SER A 257 -18.67 -20.67 -6.66
N GLU A 258 -18.84 -21.85 -6.06
CA GLU A 258 -18.49 -22.07 -4.66
C GLU A 258 -17.00 -21.83 -4.35
N PRO A 259 -16.04 -22.26 -5.19
CA PRO A 259 -14.63 -21.96 -4.97
C PRO A 259 -14.33 -20.46 -4.91
N PHE A 260 -14.97 -19.65 -5.76
CA PHE A 260 -14.82 -18.19 -5.71
C PHE A 260 -15.35 -17.61 -4.39
N ARG A 261 -16.55 -18.02 -3.97
CA ARG A 261 -17.13 -17.56 -2.69
C ARG A 261 -16.24 -17.92 -1.50
N GLN A 262 -15.73 -19.14 -1.46
CA GLN A 262 -14.82 -19.59 -0.41
C GLN A 262 -13.50 -18.81 -0.41
N ALA A 263 -12.91 -18.55 -1.58
CA ALA A 263 -11.70 -17.74 -1.68
C ALA A 263 -11.92 -16.33 -1.13
N VAL A 264 -13.04 -15.67 -1.48
CA VAL A 264 -13.39 -14.35 -0.95
C VAL A 264 -13.59 -14.37 0.56
N MET A 265 -14.30 -15.36 1.11
CA MET A 265 -14.51 -15.47 2.56
C MET A 265 -13.20 -15.70 3.32
N THR A 266 -12.32 -16.57 2.81
CA THR A 266 -10.99 -16.80 3.39
C THR A 266 -10.13 -15.53 3.36
N ASN A 267 -10.21 -14.78 2.26
CA ASN A 267 -9.51 -13.50 2.10
C ASN A 267 -10.01 -12.43 3.10
N ILE A 268 -11.32 -12.32 3.31
CA ILE A 268 -11.91 -11.42 4.32
C ILE A 268 -11.46 -11.84 5.72
N ASN A 269 -11.58 -13.13 6.05
CA ASN A 269 -11.20 -13.65 7.37
C ASN A 269 -9.71 -13.45 7.65
N SER A 270 -8.83 -13.74 6.69
CA SER A 270 -7.39 -13.52 6.84
C SER A 270 -7.00 -12.04 6.96
N THR A 271 -7.88 -11.12 6.56
CA THR A 271 -7.67 -9.66 6.65
C THR A 271 -8.08 -9.07 7.97
N PHE A 272 -9.22 -9.53 8.47
CA PHE A 272 -9.90 -8.90 9.61
C PHE A 272 -10.00 -9.78 10.85
N ASN A 273 -9.60 -11.06 10.82
CA ASN A 273 -9.57 -11.91 12.01
C ASN A 273 -8.16 -11.90 12.64
N PRO A 274 -7.89 -11.07 13.66
CA PRO A 274 -6.55 -10.93 14.23
C PRO A 274 -6.04 -12.22 14.87
N PHE A 275 -6.92 -13.09 15.37
CA PHE A 275 -6.54 -14.28 16.13
C PHE A 275 -6.41 -15.55 15.29
N LEU A 276 -6.55 -15.44 13.96
CA LEU A 276 -6.37 -16.57 13.05
C LEU A 276 -4.88 -17.00 12.93
N ASP A 277 -3.95 -16.09 13.22
CA ASP A 277 -2.51 -16.36 13.33
C ASP A 277 -2.00 -15.60 14.56
N LEU A 278 -1.39 -16.32 15.50
CA LEU A 278 -0.92 -15.74 16.77
C LEU A 278 0.44 -15.05 16.64
N ASN A 279 1.02 -14.95 15.44
CA ASN A 279 2.20 -14.13 15.20
C ASN A 279 1.90 -12.67 15.58
N PRO A 280 2.62 -12.08 16.55
CA PRO A 280 2.33 -10.74 17.07
C PRO A 280 2.30 -9.65 16.00
N LEU A 281 3.18 -9.74 14.98
CA LEU A 281 3.22 -8.77 13.88
C LEU A 281 1.96 -8.85 13.02
N VAL A 282 1.49 -10.08 12.74
CA VAL A 282 0.26 -10.33 11.97
C VAL A 282 -0.97 -9.86 12.73
N VAL A 283 -1.02 -10.11 14.05
CA VAL A 283 -2.09 -9.61 14.93
C VAL A 283 -2.17 -8.07 14.86
N VAL A 284 -1.04 -7.38 15.02
CA VAL A 284 -0.98 -5.90 14.97
C VAL A 284 -1.42 -5.38 13.59
N GLN A 285 -0.99 -6.02 12.50
CA GLN A 285 -1.39 -5.68 11.14
C GLN A 285 -2.89 -5.83 10.90
N ARG A 286 -3.51 -6.91 11.40
CA ARG A 286 -4.95 -7.14 11.24
C ARG A 286 -5.78 -6.21 12.13
N LEU A 287 -5.32 -5.90 13.34
CA LEU A 287 -5.92 -4.87 14.19
C LEU A 287 -5.88 -3.50 13.51
N TYR A 288 -4.75 -3.15 12.87
CA TYR A 288 -4.66 -1.93 12.08
C TYR A 288 -5.64 -1.91 10.91
N ASN A 289 -5.79 -3.04 10.19
CA ASN A 289 -6.80 -3.17 9.14
C ASN A 289 -8.21 -2.86 9.64
N ILE A 290 -8.60 -3.40 10.80
CA ILE A 290 -9.91 -3.13 11.41
C ILE A 290 -10.06 -1.63 11.72
N ILE A 291 -9.09 -1.04 12.41
CA ILE A 291 -9.13 0.37 12.83
C ILE A 291 -9.17 1.30 11.60
N GLY A 292 -8.28 1.09 10.64
CA GLY A 292 -8.20 1.89 9.42
C GLY A 292 -9.46 1.76 8.56
N PHE A 293 -10.01 0.54 8.45
CA PHE A 293 -11.26 0.32 7.72
C PHE A 293 -12.47 0.94 8.41
N TYR A 294 -12.53 0.91 9.74
CA TYR A 294 -13.57 1.64 10.48
C TYR A 294 -13.52 3.15 10.19
N ILE A 295 -12.33 3.76 10.28
CA ILE A 295 -12.14 5.18 9.95
C ILE A 295 -12.57 5.44 8.49
N PHE A 296 -12.18 4.56 7.57
CA PHE A 296 -12.55 4.64 6.16
C PHE A 296 -14.06 4.63 5.95
N LEU A 297 -14.78 3.67 6.55
CA LEU A 297 -16.23 3.53 6.42
C LEU A 297 -16.99 4.77 6.91
N THR A 298 -16.53 5.41 7.98
CA THR A 298 -17.13 6.67 8.47
C THR A 298 -17.04 7.83 7.47
N CYS A 299 -16.13 7.75 6.50
CA CYS A 299 -15.94 8.73 5.45
C CYS A 299 -16.66 8.38 4.12
N VAL A 300 -17.26 7.19 3.98
CA VAL A 300 -17.84 6.74 2.69
C VAL A 300 -18.96 7.66 2.24
N LYS A 301 -20.02 7.77 3.04
CA LYS A 301 -21.23 8.53 2.68
C LYS A 301 -20.95 9.97 2.22
N PRO A 302 -20.13 10.78 2.92
CA PRO A 302 -19.89 12.16 2.51
C PRO A 302 -18.94 12.31 1.31
N TYR A 303 -18.02 11.37 1.07
CA TYR A 303 -16.89 11.57 0.13
C TYR A 303 -16.87 10.65 -1.07
N LEU A 304 -17.57 9.50 -1.04
CA LEU A 304 -17.71 8.62 -2.18
C LEU A 304 -18.26 9.41 -3.37
N MET A 305 -17.62 9.28 -4.54
CA MET A 305 -17.94 10.01 -5.77
C MET A 305 -17.76 11.54 -5.73
N LYS A 306 -17.42 12.16 -4.60
CA LYS A 306 -17.12 13.60 -4.50
C LYS A 306 -15.62 13.88 -4.45
N ASP A 307 -14.86 12.98 -3.85
CA ASP A 307 -13.41 13.05 -3.76
C ASP A 307 -12.77 11.93 -4.58
N LYS A 308 -11.90 12.32 -5.52
CA LYS A 308 -11.28 11.38 -6.46
C LYS A 308 -10.28 10.44 -5.77
N LEU A 309 -9.55 10.94 -4.77
CA LEU A 309 -8.60 10.10 -4.01
C LEU A 309 -9.35 9.12 -3.13
N TYR A 310 -10.45 9.56 -2.50
CA TYR A 310 -11.31 8.67 -1.73
C TYR A 310 -11.91 7.57 -2.62
N SER A 311 -12.41 7.94 -3.81
CA SER A 311 -12.99 6.97 -4.76
C SER A 311 -11.93 6.00 -5.30
N PHE A 312 -10.70 6.47 -5.52
CA PHE A 312 -9.55 5.62 -5.84
C PHE A 312 -9.27 4.61 -4.74
N ALA A 313 -9.10 5.05 -3.49
CA ALA A 313 -8.87 4.14 -2.37
C ALA A 313 -10.02 3.13 -2.20
N PHE A 314 -11.27 3.57 -2.37
CA PHE A 314 -12.44 2.70 -2.28
C PHE A 314 -12.42 1.57 -3.32
N ILE A 315 -12.16 1.90 -4.58
CA ILE A 315 -12.10 0.90 -5.65
C ILE A 315 -10.94 -0.08 -5.42
N VAL A 316 -9.76 0.42 -5.02
CA VAL A 316 -8.60 -0.45 -4.74
C VAL A 316 -8.87 -1.36 -3.54
N LEU A 317 -9.39 -0.83 -2.43
CA LEU A 317 -9.69 -1.63 -1.23
C LEU A 317 -10.71 -2.73 -1.54
N LEU A 318 -11.75 -2.44 -2.34
CA LEU A 318 -12.68 -3.46 -2.81
C LEU A 318 -11.98 -4.51 -3.66
N GLY A 319 -11.18 -4.10 -4.64
CA GLY A 319 -10.44 -5.01 -5.51
C GLY A 319 -9.52 -5.95 -4.74
N VAL A 320 -8.80 -5.44 -3.74
CA VAL A 320 -7.84 -6.22 -2.94
C VAL A 320 -8.53 -7.33 -2.15
N LEU A 321 -9.78 -7.15 -1.71
CA LEU A 321 -10.55 -8.20 -1.03
C LEU A 321 -10.81 -9.44 -1.92
N PHE A 322 -10.69 -9.29 -3.25
CA PHE A 322 -10.86 -10.38 -4.22
C PHE A 322 -9.52 -10.98 -4.71
N THR A 323 -8.39 -10.63 -4.08
CA THR A 323 -7.04 -11.10 -4.49
C THR A 323 -6.32 -11.84 -3.36
N HIS A 324 -5.25 -12.56 -3.66
CA HIS A 324 -4.48 -13.29 -2.64
C HIS A 324 -3.69 -12.33 -1.71
N SER A 325 -3.38 -12.78 -0.49
CA SER A 325 -2.56 -12.05 0.51
C SER A 325 -3.13 -10.71 1.01
N VAL A 326 -4.45 -10.67 1.18
CA VAL A 326 -5.22 -9.43 1.38
C VAL A 326 -4.70 -8.56 2.52
N TYR A 327 -4.39 -9.11 3.69
CA TYR A 327 -4.05 -8.29 4.85
C TYR A 327 -2.82 -7.38 4.66
N ARG A 328 -1.79 -7.83 3.93
CA ARG A 328 -0.57 -7.03 3.67
C ARG A 328 -0.86 -5.90 2.69
N TYR A 329 -1.50 -6.22 1.56
CA TYR A 329 -1.85 -5.23 0.54
C TYR A 329 -2.88 -4.22 1.04
N PHE A 330 -3.85 -4.68 1.84
CA PHE A 330 -4.85 -3.82 2.46
C PHE A 330 -4.20 -2.76 3.36
N ASN A 331 -3.21 -3.16 4.15
CA ASN A 331 -2.42 -2.24 4.98
C ASN A 331 -1.65 -1.20 4.13
N THR A 332 -1.06 -1.57 2.99
CA THR A 332 -0.33 -0.59 2.15
C THR A 332 -1.20 0.57 1.69
N ILE A 333 -2.51 0.35 1.57
CA ILE A 333 -3.48 1.39 1.22
C ILE A 333 -3.94 2.09 2.50
N LEU A 334 -4.32 1.35 3.54
CA LEU A 334 -4.84 1.93 4.76
C LEU A 334 -3.84 2.78 5.54
N ILE A 335 -2.54 2.50 5.48
CA ILE A 335 -1.52 3.31 6.15
C ILE A 335 -1.59 4.80 5.72
N PRO A 336 -1.35 5.13 4.44
CA PRO A 336 -1.43 6.51 3.98
C PRO A 336 -2.87 7.04 4.02
N PHE A 337 -3.86 6.22 3.67
CA PHE A 337 -5.22 6.69 3.56
C PHE A 337 -5.95 6.86 4.90
N SER A 338 -5.58 6.17 5.98
CA SER A 338 -6.16 6.41 7.32
C SER A 338 -5.92 7.83 7.80
N LEU A 339 -4.71 8.38 7.56
CA LEU A 339 -4.37 9.78 7.81
C LEU A 339 -5.23 10.70 6.95
N TYR A 340 -5.38 10.39 5.66
CA TYR A 340 -6.21 11.18 4.75
C TYR A 340 -7.70 11.16 5.13
N PHE A 341 -8.23 10.01 5.57
CA PHE A 341 -9.61 9.87 6.02
C PHE A 341 -9.83 10.65 7.33
N LEU A 342 -8.85 10.65 8.24
CA LEU A 342 -8.87 11.52 9.41
C LEU A 342 -8.94 13.00 9.01
N PHE A 343 -8.11 13.43 8.05
CA PHE A 343 -8.13 14.79 7.49
C PHE A 343 -9.50 15.15 6.90
N LEU A 344 -10.07 14.27 6.07
CA LEU A 344 -11.39 14.47 5.47
C LEU A 344 -12.49 14.56 6.53
N LYS A 345 -12.48 13.67 7.54
CA LYS A 345 -13.45 13.73 8.65
C LYS A 345 -13.36 15.05 9.39
N TYR A 346 -12.16 15.50 9.74
CA TYR A 346 -11.96 16.77 10.43
C TYR A 346 -12.41 17.97 9.60
N ARG A 347 -12.08 17.99 8.30
CA ARG A 347 -12.53 19.05 7.39
C ARG A 347 -14.05 19.07 7.21
N GLY A 348 -14.70 17.91 7.23
CA GLY A 348 -16.15 17.77 7.16
C GLY A 348 -16.86 18.36 8.38
N LEU A 349 -16.31 18.17 9.57
CA LEU A 349 -16.81 18.75 10.83
C LEU A 349 -16.72 20.29 10.81
N ASN A 350 -15.59 20.84 10.35
CA ASN A 350 -15.39 22.30 10.32
C ASN A 350 -16.20 23.02 9.23
N LYS A 351 -16.69 22.33 8.20
CA LYS A 351 -17.64 22.92 7.25
C LYS A 351 -19.05 23.12 7.85
N GLY A 352 -19.36 22.45 8.97
CA GLY A 352 -20.61 22.65 9.71
C GLY A 352 -20.58 23.81 10.70
N SER A 353 -19.40 24.39 10.98
CA SER A 353 -19.22 25.46 11.98
C SER A 353 -18.98 26.84 11.38
N TYR A 354 -19.06 26.98 10.06
CA TYR A 354 -19.13 28.27 9.38
C TYR A 354 -20.50 28.38 8.69
N LYS A 355 -21.47 28.90 9.44
CA LYS A 355 -22.60 29.64 8.89
C LYS A 355 -22.41 31.10 9.26
#